data_AF-M4M9U6-F1
#
_entry.id   AF-M4M9U6-F1
#
_cell.length_a   1.000
_cell.length_b   1.000
_cell.length_c   1.000
_cell.angle_alpha   90.00
_cell.angle_beta   90.00
_cell.angle_gamma   90.00
#
_symmetry.space_group_name_H-M   'P 1'
#
loop_
_entity.id
_entity.type
_entity.pdbx_description
1 polymer ?
#
loop_
_entity_poly.entity_id
_entity_poly.type
_entity_poly.pdbx_seq_one_letter_code
_entity_poly.pdbx_strand_id
1 'polypeptide(L)'
;DVFIYAAPDWDTLSTSDKHKDMLSQFKSVQNGQVYDTQGQGSTAWFEQRYAEYPNVGMDLCDIVGHAVHNQGEGEYQRRWLRNVYEDPIGSLGQCDVAGGEITQPYVPPEIDCVYPLADDEKEPELDAVQYRGRR
;
A
#
# COMPACT_ATOMS: atom_id res chain seq x y z
N ASP A 1 -1.70 19.07 3.64
CA ASP A 1 -0.48 18.38 4.11
C ASP A 1 0.06 17.35 3.11
N VAL A 2 -0.80 16.65 2.36
CA VAL A 2 -0.44 15.59 1.41
C VAL A 2 -0.87 15.94 -0.02
N PHE A 3 -0.11 15.53 -1.04
CA PHE A 3 -0.48 15.63 -2.47
C PHE A 3 -0.39 14.27 -3.15
N ILE A 4 -1.49 13.82 -3.75
CA ILE A 4 -1.58 12.56 -4.50
C ILE A 4 -1.89 12.91 -5.96
N TYR A 5 -1.15 12.32 -6.90
CA TYR A 5 -1.39 12.53 -8.33
C TYR A 5 -1.25 11.22 -9.11
N ALA A 6 -1.90 11.16 -10.27
CA ALA A 6 -1.85 10.01 -11.18
C ALA A 6 -1.09 10.40 -12.46
N ALA A 7 0.24 10.35 -12.41
CA ALA A 7 1.08 10.53 -13.59
C ALA A 7 2.40 9.75 -13.44
N PRO A 8 3.08 9.41 -14.55
CA PRO A 8 4.11 8.38 -14.54
C PRO A 8 5.51 8.85 -14.13
N ASP A 9 5.74 10.14 -13.87
CA ASP A 9 7.06 10.56 -13.39
C ASP A 9 6.97 11.88 -12.62
N TRP A 10 7.44 11.84 -11.37
CA TRP A 10 7.53 13.03 -10.52
C TRP A 10 8.59 14.00 -11.02
N ASP A 11 9.73 13.49 -11.49
CA ASP A 11 10.87 14.34 -11.85
C ASP A 11 10.53 15.18 -13.08
N THR A 12 9.93 14.57 -14.10
CA THR A 12 9.43 15.29 -15.27
C THR A 12 8.39 16.36 -14.92
N LEU A 13 7.49 16.09 -13.96
CA LEU A 13 6.46 17.04 -13.55
C LEU A 13 7.01 18.19 -12.71
N SER A 14 7.81 17.87 -11.70
CA SER A 14 8.33 18.81 -10.72
C SER A 14 9.41 19.74 -11.31
N THR A 15 10.10 19.32 -12.36
CA THR A 15 11.12 20.12 -13.05
C THR A 15 10.61 20.87 -14.28
N SER A 16 9.42 20.55 -14.76
CA SER A 16 8.82 21.22 -15.92
C SER A 16 8.59 22.71 -15.65
N ASP A 17 9.03 23.58 -16.57
CA ASP A 17 8.77 25.03 -16.51
C ASP A 17 7.28 25.39 -16.42
N LYS A 18 6.40 24.46 -16.82
CA LYS A 18 4.94 24.67 -16.76
C LYS A 18 4.36 24.49 -15.35
N HIS A 19 5.01 23.71 -14.50
CA HIS A 19 4.43 23.26 -13.23
C HIS A 19 5.32 23.53 -12.02
N LYS A 20 6.64 23.63 -12.20
CA LYS A 20 7.63 23.82 -11.11
C LYS A 20 7.28 24.97 -10.18
N ASP A 21 6.99 26.15 -10.74
CA ASP A 21 6.71 27.35 -9.95
C ASP A 21 5.42 27.21 -9.12
N MET A 22 4.42 26.52 -9.66
CA MET A 22 3.17 26.24 -8.95
C MET A 22 3.38 25.15 -7.89
N LEU A 23 3.99 24.01 -8.26
CA LEU A 23 4.18 22.86 -7.37
C LEU A 23 5.08 23.21 -6.18
N SER A 24 6.11 24.03 -6.37
CA SER A 24 7.00 24.49 -5.29
C SER A 24 6.30 25.29 -4.19
N GLN A 25 5.11 25.85 -4.47
CA GLN A 25 4.31 26.59 -3.50
C GLN A 25 3.47 25.67 -2.59
N PHE A 26 3.33 24.38 -2.94
CA PHE A 26 2.51 23.46 -2.18
C PHE A 26 3.25 23.00 -0.91
N LYS A 27 2.58 23.09 0.25
CA LYS A 27 3.15 22.63 1.52
C LYS A 27 3.51 21.15 1.51
N SER A 28 2.73 20.32 0.81
CA SER A 28 3.01 18.90 0.64
C SER A 28 4.33 18.64 -0.07
N VAL A 29 4.64 19.42 -1.12
CA VAL A 29 5.91 19.35 -1.84
C VAL A 29 7.07 19.79 -0.96
N GLN A 30 6.89 20.87 -0.19
CA GLN A 30 7.89 21.36 0.75
C GLN A 30 8.18 20.37 1.90
N ASN A 31 7.17 19.60 2.30
CA ASN A 31 7.25 18.64 3.42
C ASN A 31 7.56 17.21 2.96
N GLY A 32 7.81 16.95 1.67
CA GLY A 32 8.09 15.60 1.18
C GLY A 32 6.89 14.65 1.21
N GLN A 33 5.67 15.19 1.21
CA GLN A 33 4.41 14.45 1.32
C GLN A 33 3.72 14.37 -0.05
N VAL A 34 4.42 13.82 -1.04
CA VAL A 34 3.93 13.68 -2.42
C VAL A 34 3.90 12.20 -2.80
N TYR A 35 2.76 11.77 -3.31
CA TYR A 35 2.49 10.37 -3.59
C TYR A 35 1.97 10.15 -5.01
N ASP A 36 2.38 9.06 -5.61
CA ASP A 36 1.90 8.63 -6.93
C ASP A 36 1.34 7.20 -6.92
N THR A 37 0.83 6.78 -8.08
CA THR A 37 0.18 5.47 -8.27
C THR A 37 1.06 4.48 -9.01
N GLN A 38 2.39 4.63 -8.98
CA GLN A 38 3.28 3.71 -9.68
C GLN A 38 3.54 2.40 -8.92
N GLY A 39 3.07 2.30 -7.68
CA GLY A 39 3.39 1.18 -6.77
C GLY A 39 4.85 1.20 -6.31
N GLN A 40 5.19 0.37 -5.34
CA GLN A 40 6.53 0.28 -4.76
C GLN A 40 6.96 -1.18 -4.57
N GLY A 41 8.17 -1.52 -5.02
CA GLY A 41 8.76 -2.85 -4.81
C GLY A 41 8.79 -3.74 -6.05
N SER A 42 9.10 -5.02 -5.84
CA SER A 42 9.36 -6.02 -6.90
C SER A 42 8.10 -6.67 -7.49
N THR A 43 6.93 -6.37 -6.92
CA THR A 43 5.62 -6.84 -7.35
C THR A 43 4.81 -5.77 -8.07
N ALA A 44 5.48 -4.75 -8.61
CA ALA A 44 4.87 -3.55 -9.21
C ALA A 44 3.78 -3.83 -10.24
N TRP A 45 3.86 -4.95 -10.97
CA TRP A 45 2.83 -5.36 -11.93
C TRP A 45 1.53 -5.82 -11.27
N PHE A 46 1.62 -6.50 -10.13
CA PHE A 46 0.46 -6.89 -9.32
C PHE A 46 -0.08 -5.69 -8.56
N GLU A 47 0.81 -4.85 -8.05
CA GLU A 47 0.45 -3.60 -7.38
C GLU A 47 -0.35 -2.72 -8.33
N GLN A 48 0.17 -2.38 -9.54
CA GLN A 48 -0.49 -1.49 -10.52
C GLN A 48 -1.81 -1.99 -11.12
N ARG A 49 -2.11 -3.30 -11.06
CA ARG A 49 -3.36 -3.86 -11.61
C ARG A 49 -4.43 -4.16 -10.57
N TYR A 50 -4.07 -4.35 -9.31
CA TYR A 50 -4.99 -4.67 -8.22
C TYR A 50 -5.03 -3.54 -7.19
N ALA A 51 -5.44 -2.35 -7.65
CA ALA A 51 -5.88 -1.26 -6.77
C ALA A 51 -7.21 -1.65 -6.10
N GLU A 52 -7.19 -2.64 -5.22
CA GLU A 52 -8.37 -2.98 -4.45
C GLU A 52 -8.71 -1.80 -3.54
N TYR A 53 -10.00 -1.43 -3.49
CA TYR A 53 -10.48 -0.37 -2.61
C TYR A 53 -9.94 -0.43 -1.17
N PRO A 54 -9.86 -1.60 -0.49
CA PRO A 54 -9.26 -1.69 0.84
C PRO A 54 -7.77 -1.31 0.86
N ASN A 55 -6.97 -1.70 -0.15
CA ASN A 55 -5.53 -1.38 -0.19
C ASN A 55 -5.31 0.13 -0.35
N VAL A 56 -6.06 0.77 -1.24
CA VAL A 56 -5.99 2.23 -1.42
C VAL A 56 -6.47 2.95 -0.16
N GLY A 57 -7.51 2.43 0.50
CA GLY A 57 -8.02 2.98 1.75
C GLY A 57 -7.01 2.88 2.90
N MET A 58 -6.34 1.73 3.05
CA MET A 58 -5.30 1.54 4.07
C MET A 58 -4.07 2.41 3.82
N ASP A 59 -3.60 2.51 2.57
CA ASP A 59 -2.53 3.44 2.21
C ASP A 59 -2.88 4.89 2.56
N LEU A 60 -4.12 5.30 2.27
CA LEU A 60 -4.56 6.64 2.62
C LEU A 60 -4.60 6.85 4.15
N CYS A 61 -5.07 5.86 4.92
CA CYS A 61 -5.06 5.92 6.39
C CYS A 61 -3.65 6.11 6.94
N ASP A 62 -2.67 5.35 6.44
CA ASP A 62 -1.27 5.48 6.81
C ASP A 62 -0.73 6.90 6.51
N ILE A 63 -0.95 7.37 5.28
CA ILE A 63 -0.44 8.67 4.81
C ILE A 63 -0.99 9.84 5.62
N VAL A 64 -2.25 9.78 6.07
CA VAL A 64 -2.84 10.85 6.89
C VAL A 64 -2.54 10.69 8.38
N GLY A 65 -1.72 9.71 8.77
CA GLY A 65 -1.28 9.50 10.15
C GLY A 65 -2.30 8.77 11.03
N HIS A 66 -3.23 8.02 10.43
CA HIS A 66 -4.09 7.09 11.16
C HIS A 66 -3.44 5.71 11.23
N ALA A 67 -3.55 5.05 12.38
CA ALA A 67 -2.99 3.73 12.56
C ALA A 67 -3.71 2.72 11.65
N VAL A 68 -2.94 2.07 10.78
CA VAL A 68 -3.40 0.87 10.08
C VAL A 68 -3.05 -0.31 10.98
N HIS A 69 -4.06 -1.01 11.48
CA HIS A 69 -3.83 -2.21 12.26
C HIS A 69 -3.47 -3.35 11.33
N ASN A 70 -2.20 -3.73 11.30
CA ASN A 70 -1.75 -4.98 10.70
C ASN A 70 -2.01 -6.12 11.68
N GLN A 71 -2.71 -7.16 11.25
CA GLN A 71 -2.96 -8.37 12.03
C GLN A 71 -1.72 -9.30 12.12
N GLY A 72 -0.69 -9.04 11.30
CA GLY A 72 0.59 -9.78 11.32
C GLY A 72 1.70 -9.07 12.11
N GLU A 73 2.85 -9.74 12.27
CA GLU A 73 4.05 -9.14 12.87
C GLU A 73 4.71 -8.14 11.90
N GLY A 74 4.30 -6.86 11.93
CA GLY A 74 5.00 -5.80 11.22
C GLY A 74 4.19 -4.52 10.99
N GLU A 75 4.90 -3.40 10.81
CA GLU A 75 4.31 -2.12 10.38
C GLU A 75 3.64 -2.27 9.01
N TYR A 76 2.51 -1.58 8.81
CA TYR A 76 1.84 -1.55 7.52
C TYR A 76 2.75 -0.97 6.45
N GLN A 77 2.91 -1.69 5.35
CA GLN A 77 3.66 -1.21 4.19
C GLN A 77 2.70 -0.81 3.10
N ARG A 78 2.76 0.46 2.70
CA ARG A 78 2.01 0.98 1.57
C ARG A 78 2.32 0.19 0.31
N ARG A 79 1.30 -0.03 -0.53
CA ARG A 79 1.44 -0.87 -1.73
C ARG A 79 1.11 -0.14 -3.02
N TRP A 80 0.16 0.78 -2.95
CA TRP A 80 -0.39 1.47 -4.11
C TRP A 80 0.09 2.92 -4.18
N LEU A 81 0.02 3.65 -3.07
CA LEU A 81 0.47 5.03 -2.97
C LEU A 81 1.94 5.08 -2.53
N ARG A 82 2.80 5.40 -3.49
CA ARG A 82 4.26 5.48 -3.32
C ARG A 82 4.68 6.90 -2.94
N ASN A 83 5.51 7.09 -1.92
CA ASN A 83 6.14 8.40 -1.70
C ASN A 83 7.23 8.63 -2.75
N VAL A 84 7.09 9.68 -3.57
CA VAL A 84 8.02 9.95 -4.69
C VAL A 84 9.44 10.31 -4.24
N TYR A 85 9.64 10.69 -2.97
CA TYR A 85 10.94 11.07 -2.41
C TYR A 85 11.63 9.93 -1.66
N GLU A 86 10.87 8.98 -1.12
CA GLU A 86 11.37 7.94 -0.21
C GLU A 86 11.34 6.55 -0.86
N ASP A 87 10.32 6.28 -1.67
CA ASP A 87 10.02 4.94 -2.17
C ASP A 87 10.42 4.78 -3.65
N PRO A 88 11.18 3.74 -4.01
CA PRO A 88 11.58 3.50 -5.39
C PRO A 88 10.37 3.16 -6.26
N ILE A 89 10.43 3.53 -7.55
CA ILE A 89 9.42 3.11 -8.52
C ILE A 89 9.37 1.58 -8.53
N GLY A 90 8.16 1.04 -8.41
CA GLY A 90 7.96 -0.39 -8.54
C GLY A 90 8.57 -0.93 -9.84
N SER A 91 9.26 -2.06 -9.74
CA SER A 91 9.82 -2.77 -10.88
C SER A 91 9.31 -4.20 -10.95
N LEU A 92 9.34 -4.77 -12.15
CA LEU A 92 9.12 -6.20 -12.32
C LEU A 92 10.33 -6.94 -11.75
N GLY A 93 10.09 -7.81 -10.76
CA GLY A 93 11.08 -8.81 -10.36
C GLY A 93 11.53 -9.67 -11.55
N GLN A 94 12.74 -10.22 -11.46
CA GLN A 94 13.18 -11.24 -12.42
C GLN A 94 12.63 -12.59 -11.98
N CYS A 95 11.93 -13.29 -12.88
CA CYS A 95 11.50 -14.66 -12.61
C CYS A 95 12.71 -15.60 -12.59
N ASP A 96 12.99 -16.25 -11.46
CA ASP A 96 14.02 -17.27 -11.34
C ASP A 96 13.50 -18.64 -11.82
N VAL A 97 13.43 -18.77 -13.14
CA VAL A 97 13.05 -20.02 -13.81
C VAL A 97 14.05 -21.15 -13.51
N ALA A 98 15.33 -20.82 -13.35
CA ALA A 98 16.40 -21.80 -13.20
C ALA A 98 16.55 -22.29 -11.74
N GLY A 99 16.29 -21.43 -10.76
CA GLY A 99 16.29 -21.75 -9.33
C GLY A 99 14.99 -22.35 -8.81
N GLY A 100 14.03 -22.61 -9.69
CA GLY A 100 12.84 -23.39 -9.37
C GLY A 100 11.68 -22.60 -8.77
N GLU A 101 11.67 -21.27 -8.90
CA GLU A 101 10.57 -20.41 -8.40
C GLU A 101 9.20 -20.86 -8.91
N ILE A 102 9.12 -21.35 -10.15
CA ILE A 102 7.89 -21.88 -10.78
C ILE A 102 7.30 -23.06 -10.01
N THR A 103 8.12 -23.78 -9.24
CA THR A 103 7.68 -24.94 -8.46
C THR A 103 7.27 -24.60 -7.03
N GLN A 104 7.52 -23.36 -6.58
CA GLN A 104 7.11 -22.90 -5.26
C GLN A 104 5.63 -22.51 -5.27
N PRO A 105 4.86 -22.86 -4.23
CA PRO A 105 3.49 -22.40 -4.10
C PRO A 105 3.46 -20.88 -3.91
N TYR A 106 2.54 -20.20 -4.59
CA TYR A 106 2.28 -18.78 -4.35
C TYR A 106 1.77 -18.60 -2.92
N VAL A 107 2.45 -17.76 -2.15
CA VAL A 107 2.02 -17.33 -0.82
C VAL A 107 1.37 -15.96 -0.97
N PRO A 108 0.04 -15.84 -0.84
CA PRO A 108 -0.60 -14.53 -0.85
C PRO A 108 -0.08 -13.73 0.35
N PRO A 109 0.18 -12.43 0.19
CA PRO A 109 0.44 -11.58 1.34
C PRO A 109 -0.75 -11.64 2.30
N GLU A 110 -0.49 -11.84 3.60
CA GLU A 110 -1.52 -11.91 4.63
C GLU A 110 -2.22 -10.54 4.73
N ILE A 111 -3.44 -10.47 4.21
CA ILE A 111 -4.36 -9.36 4.41
C ILE A 111 -5.62 -9.98 5.00
N ASP A 112 -5.76 -9.93 6.32
CA ASP A 112 -6.97 -10.35 7.00
C ASP A 112 -7.89 -9.15 7.23
N CYS A 113 -9.13 -9.28 6.76
CA CYS A 113 -10.18 -8.30 7.00
C CYS A 113 -10.70 -8.46 8.43
N VAL A 114 -10.15 -7.67 9.36
CA VAL A 114 -10.75 -7.51 10.69
C VAL A 114 -11.58 -6.24 10.76
N TYR A 115 -12.74 -6.35 11.40
CA TYR A 115 -13.51 -5.17 11.74
C TYR A 115 -12.68 -4.28 12.66
N PRO A 116 -12.58 -2.96 12.42
CA PRO A 116 -11.99 -2.06 13.39
C PRO A 116 -12.79 -2.23 14.68
N LEU A 117 -12.10 -2.68 15.74
CA LEU A 117 -12.68 -2.70 17.07
C LEU A 117 -13.00 -1.23 17.40
N ALA A 118 -14.28 -0.94 17.60
CA ALA A 118 -14.65 0.32 18.23
C ALA A 118 -13.89 0.39 19.55
N ASP A 119 -13.33 1.55 19.91
CA ASP A 119 -12.54 1.76 21.13
C ASP A 119 -13.31 1.48 22.45
N ASP A 120 -14.52 0.94 22.37
CA ASP A 120 -15.31 0.46 23.49
C ASP A 120 -15.93 -0.89 23.13
N GLU A 121 -15.19 -1.99 23.20
CA GLU A 121 -15.72 -3.28 23.66
C GLU A 121 -14.59 -4.29 23.88
N LYS A 122 -14.43 -4.68 25.15
CA LYS A 122 -13.59 -5.81 25.59
C LYS A 122 -13.85 -7.03 24.72
N GLU A 123 -12.78 -7.70 24.31
CA GLU A 123 -12.84 -9.02 23.66
C GLU A 123 -13.83 -9.94 24.39
N PRO A 124 -14.87 -10.46 23.72
CA PRO A 124 -15.57 -11.62 24.22
C PRO A 124 -14.74 -12.85 23.88
N GLU A 125 -14.37 -13.59 24.94
CA GLU A 125 -13.72 -14.90 24.91
C GLU A 125 -14.46 -15.82 23.91
N LEU A 126 -13.77 -16.19 22.82
CA LEU A 126 -14.32 -17.06 21.77
C LEU A 126 -14.42 -18.49 22.28
N ASP A 127 -15.56 -18.83 22.90
CA ASP A 127 -15.91 -20.21 23.16
C ASP A 127 -16.05 -21.00 21.83
N ALA A 128 -15.25 -22.05 21.72
CA ALA A 128 -15.08 -22.89 20.55
C ALA A 128 -16.41 -23.44 20.00
N VAL A 129 -16.84 -22.93 18.84
CA VAL A 129 -17.96 -23.51 18.10
C VAL A 129 -17.46 -24.71 17.28
N GLN A 130 -17.61 -25.90 17.85
CA GLN A 130 -17.54 -27.18 17.13
C GLN A 130 -18.55 -27.19 15.98
N TYR A 131 -18.07 -27.16 14.74
CA TYR A 131 -18.88 -27.46 13.55
C TYR A 131 -19.31 -28.94 13.58
N ARG A 132 -20.51 -29.22 14.11
CA ARG A 132 -21.22 -30.49 13.88
C ARG A 132 -22.03 -30.38 12.58
N GLY A 133 -21.61 -31.16 11.58
CA GLY A 133 -22.32 -31.30 10.32
C GLY A 133 -23.76 -31.84 10.46
N ARG A 134 -24.62 -31.40 9.54
CA ARG A 134 -25.95 -31.91 9.18
C ARG A 134 -26.26 -31.35 7.79
N ARG A 135 -26.73 -32.08 6.78
CA ARG A 135 -27.10 -33.48 6.56
C ARG A 135 -26.86 -33.77 5.07
#